data_AF-A0A1L3JM70-F1
#
_entry.id   AF-A0A1L3JM70-F1
#
_cell.length_a   1.000
_cell.length_b   1.000
_cell.length_c   1.000
_cell.angle_alpha   90.00
_cell.angle_beta   90.00
_cell.angle_gamma   90.00
#
_symmetry.space_group_name_H-M   'P 1'
#
loop_
_entity.id
_entity.type
_entity.pdbx_description
1 polymer ?
#
loop_
_entity_poly.entity_id
_entity_poly.type
_entity_poly.pdbx_seq_one_letter_code
_entity_poly.pdbx_strand_id
1 'polypeptide(L)' 'MIINQEEKFKNVYNSLKEKQTEQSMFNAFLKMYPLEWKQLKTTFTKFNRSKQFGKTIPLPKPEQSLRVAIRVWLKKNA' A
#
# COMPACT_ATOMS: atom_id res chain seq x y z
N MET A 1 -5.30 -0.88 -8.00
CA MET A 1 -3.96 -1.31 -8.43
C MET A 1 -3.08 -0.05 -8.43
N ILE A 2 -1.94 -0.05 -7.75
CA ILE A 2 -1.04 1.12 -7.74
C ILE A 2 -0.20 1.04 -9.02
N ILE A 3 -0.25 2.06 -9.87
CA ILE A 3 0.60 2.15 -11.06
C ILE A 3 2.04 2.49 -10.60
N ASN A 4 3.05 1.83 -11.16
CA ASN A 4 4.48 2.01 -10.82
C ASN A 4 4.78 1.89 -9.32
N GLN A 5 4.20 0.88 -8.68
CA GLN A 5 4.33 0.67 -7.23
C GLN A 5 5.78 0.57 -6.75
N GLU A 6 6.64 -0.16 -7.48
CA GLU A 6 8.06 -0.32 -7.11
C GLU A 6 8.82 1.02 -7.16
N GLU A 7 8.58 1.84 -8.19
CA GLU A 7 9.21 3.15 -8.34
C GLU A 7 8.78 4.11 -7.21
N LYS A 8 7.49 4.11 -6.87
CA LYS A 8 6.97 4.88 -5.74
C LYS A 8 7.62 4.45 -4.43
N PHE A 9 7.76 3.14 -4.20
CA PHE A 9 8.45 2.64 -3.00
C PHE A 9 9.92 3.06 -2.97
N LYS A 10 10.63 3.01 -4.09
CA LYS A 10 12.02 3.50 -4.19
C LYS A 10 12.11 5.00 -3.88
N ASN A 11 11.19 5.81 -4.40
CA ASN A 11 11.14 7.24 -4.11
C ASN A 11 10.87 7.52 -2.63
N VAL A 12 9.95 6.78 -2.01
CA VAL A 12 9.72 6.89 -0.55
C VAL A 12 10.97 6.48 0.21
N TYR A 13 11.60 5.37 -0.15
CA TYR A 13 12.81 4.86 0.48
C TYR A 13 13.95 5.88 0.44
N ASN A 14 14.17 6.50 -0.72
CA ASN A 14 15.19 7.53 -0.90
C ASN A 14 14.86 8.84 -0.15
N SER A 15 13.57 9.15 0.05
CA SER A 15 13.16 10.35 0.80
C SER A 15 13.36 10.21 2.32
N LEU A 16 13.43 8.98 2.82
CA LEU A 16 13.62 8.69 4.23
C LEU A 16 15.10 8.81 4.59
N LYS A 17 15.44 9.82 5.40
CA LYS A 17 16.79 9.98 6.00
C LYS A 17 17.02 9.08 7.22
N GLU A 18 15.94 8.58 7.80
CA GLU A 18 15.96 7.67 8.96
C GLU A 18 15.90 6.20 8.54
N LYS A 19 15.99 5.29 9.51
CA LYS A 19 15.89 3.85 9.30
C LYS A 19 14.59 3.50 8.55
N GLN A 20 14.72 2.94 7.34
CA GLN A 20 13.57 2.58 6.50
C GLN A 20 12.89 1.30 7.02
N THR A 21 12.09 1.47 8.07
CA THR A 21 11.19 0.45 8.62
C THR A 21 9.85 0.44 7.88
N GLU A 22 9.11 -0.67 7.96
CA GLU A 22 7.75 -0.80 7.39
C GLU A 22 6.85 0.39 7.78
N GLN A 23 6.89 0.79 9.05
CA GLN A 23 6.06 1.87 9.56
C GLN A 23 6.48 3.25 9.05
N SER A 24 7.80 3.51 8.98
CA SER A 24 8.33 4.76 8.41
C SER A 24 7.98 4.90 6.92
N MET A 25 8.17 3.82 6.15
CA MET A 25 7.82 3.73 4.73
C MET A 25 6.32 3.92 4.51
N PHE A 26 5.49 3.27 5.32
CA PHE A 26 4.04 3.41 5.23
C PHE A 26 3.60 4.85 5.48
N ASN A 27 4.07 5.48 6.56
CA ASN A 27 3.73 6.85 6.90
C ASN A 27 4.22 7.85 5.85
N ALA A 28 5.44 7.68 5.34
CA ALA A 28 5.98 8.52 4.27
C ALA A 28 5.24 8.33 2.95
N PHE A 29 4.84 7.10 2.61
CA PHE A 29 4.00 6.82 1.44
C PHE A 29 2.65 7.56 1.53
N LEU A 30 2.00 7.56 2.69
CA LEU A 30 0.74 8.29 2.89
C LEU A 30 0.92 9.81 2.70
N LYS A 31 2.07 10.36 3.09
CA LYS A 31 2.40 11.79 2.93
C LYS A 31 2.73 12.15 1.49
N MET A 32 3.54 11.33 0.81
CA MET A 32 4.00 11.60 -0.57
C MET A 32 2.96 11.26 -1.64
N TYR A 33 2.15 10.22 -1.41
CA TYR A 33 1.20 9.69 -2.40
C TYR A 33 -0.23 9.58 -1.84
N PRO A 34 -0.84 10.70 -1.38
CA PRO A 34 -2.20 10.67 -0.81
C PRO A 34 -3.28 10.31 -1.84
N LEU A 35 -3.08 10.66 -3.12
CA LEU A 35 -3.98 10.34 -4.22
C LEU A 35 -4.03 8.83 -4.47
N GLU A 36 -2.87 8.19 -4.52
CA GLU A 36 -2.72 6.73 -4.67
C GLU A 36 -3.36 6.01 -3.50
N TRP A 37 -3.14 6.51 -2.29
CA TRP A 37 -3.77 5.98 -1.09
C TRP A 37 -5.30 6.06 -1.15
N LYS A 38 -5.84 7.22 -1.58
CA LYS A 38 -7.27 7.42 -1.77
C LYS A 38 -7.84 6.47 -2.82
N GLN A 39 -7.12 6.27 -3.93
CA GLN A 39 -7.53 5.35 -4.99
C GLN A 39 -7.55 3.90 -4.50
N LEU A 40 -6.57 3.49 -3.69
CA LEU A 40 -6.49 2.16 -3.11
C LEU A 40 -7.68 1.88 -2.18
N LYS A 41 -7.99 2.82 -1.29
CA LYS A 41 -9.19 2.77 -0.44
C LYS A 41 -10.48 2.71 -1.27
N THR A 42 -10.60 3.56 -2.28
CA THR A 42 -11.79 3.62 -3.15
C THR A 42 -11.99 2.30 -3.89
N THR A 43 -10.93 1.72 -4.43
CA THR A 43 -10.96 0.42 -5.13
C THR A 43 -11.40 -0.69 -4.18
N PHE A 44 -10.87 -0.71 -2.96
CA PHE A 44 -11.29 -1.66 -1.93
C PHE A 44 -12.77 -1.51 -1.55
N THR A 45 -13.25 -0.28 -1.36
CA THR A 45 -14.68 -0.03 -1.09
C THR A 45 -15.56 -0.47 -2.25
N LYS A 46 -15.19 -0.17 -3.50
CA LYS A 46 -15.91 -0.63 -4.70
C LYS A 46 -15.97 -2.16 -4.76
N PHE A 47 -14.84 -2.82 -4.52
CA PHE A 47 -14.75 -4.27 -4.48
C PHE A 47 -15.64 -4.89 -3.39
N ASN A 48 -15.65 -4.30 -2.19
CA ASN A 48 -16.52 -4.77 -1.11
C ASN A 48 -18.01 -4.59 -1.45
N ARG A 49 -18.38 -3.49 -2.12
CA ARG A 49 -19.75 -3.24 -2.56
C ARG A 49 -20.21 -4.21 -3.66
N SER A 50 -19.30 -4.69 -4.52
CA SER A 50 -19.63 -5.62 -5.60
C SER A 50 -19.68 -7.09 -5.16
N LYS A 51 -19.47 -7.41 -3.89
CA LYS A 51 -19.54 -8.77 -3.38
C LYS A 51 -20.99 -9.24 -3.25
N GLN A 52 -21.30 -10.41 -3.78
CA GLN A 52 -22.56 -11.10 -3.47
C GLN A 52 -22.54 -11.58 -2.01
N PHE A 53 -23.64 -11.33 -1.31
CA PHE A 53 -23.88 -11.78 0.06
C PHE A 53 -23.69 -13.30 0.15
N GLY A 54 -22.77 -13.78 1.00
CA GLY A 54 -22.57 -15.22 1.25
C GLY A 54 -21.41 -15.91 0.51
N LYS A 55 -20.71 -15.26 -0.43
CA LYS A 55 -19.46 -15.79 -1.02
C LYS A 55 -18.32 -14.78 -0.91
N THR A 56 -17.57 -14.82 0.19
CA THR A 56 -16.47 -13.87 0.43
C THR A 56 -15.16 -14.58 0.70
N ILE A 57 -14.23 -14.52 -0.26
CA ILE A 57 -12.80 -14.45 0.07
C ILE A 57 -12.55 -12.97 0.46
N PRO A 58 -12.31 -12.66 1.74
CA PRO A 58 -12.12 -11.28 2.18
C PRO A 58 -10.82 -10.76 1.58
N LEU A 59 -10.92 -9.65 0.84
CA LEU A 59 -9.69 -8.94 0.46
C LEU A 59 -9.11 -8.31 1.73
N PRO A 60 -7.78 -8.37 1.92
CA PRO A 60 -7.15 -7.72 3.07
C PRO A 60 -7.41 -6.21 3.00
N LYS A 61 -7.50 -5.57 4.17
CA LYS A 61 -7.67 -4.13 4.26
C LYS A 61 -6.56 -3.40 3.47
N PRO A 62 -6.86 -2.24 2.86
CA PRO A 62 -5.88 -1.41 2.14
C PRO A 62 -4.56 -1.21 2.89
N GLU A 63 -4.66 -1.01 4.21
CA GLU A 63 -3.53 -0.76 5.10
C GLU A 63 -2.64 -1.99 5.22
N GLN A 64 -3.25 -3.15 5.47
CA GLN A 64 -2.55 -4.42 5.61
C GLN A 64 -1.92 -4.85 4.29
N SER A 65 -2.65 -4.70 3.17
CA SER A 65 -2.14 -4.99 1.83
C SER A 65 -0.92 -4.12 1.51
N LEU A 66 -1.00 -2.81 1.77
CA LEU A 66 0.11 -1.89 1.52
C LEU A 66 1.32 -2.18 2.42
N ARG A 67 1.10 -2.48 3.70
CA ARG A 67 2.16 -2.89 4.64
C ARG A 67 2.87 -4.17 4.22
N VAL A 68 2.12 -5.19 3.82
CA VAL A 68 2.69 -6.45 3.31
C VAL A 68 3.51 -6.18 2.05
N ALA A 69 3.00 -5.37 1.12
CA ALA A 69 3.72 -5.03 -0.09
C ALA A 69 5.04 -4.27 0.19
N ILE A 70 5.02 -3.30 1.11
CA ILE A 70 6.23 -2.60 1.57
C ILE A 70 7.21 -3.59 2.21
N ARG A 71 6.73 -4.49 3.08
CA ARG A 71 7.58 -5.50 3.74
C ARG A 71 8.25 -6.43 2.73
N VAL A 72 7.51 -6.91 1.73
CA VAL A 72 8.05 -7.76 0.66
C VAL A 72 9.08 -6.98 -0.16
N TRP A 73 8.78 -5.72 -0.50
CA TRP A 73 9.71 -4.86 -1.23
C TRP A 73 10.98 -4.58 -0.45
N LEU A 74 10.88 -4.31 0.85
CA LEU A 74 12.04 -4.15 1.74
C LEU A 74 12.86 -5.45 1.77
N LYS A 75 12.26 -6.62 1.94
CA LYS A 75 13.01 -7.89 1.89
C LYS A 75 13.74 -8.16 0.57
N LYS A 76 13.22 -7.63 -0.54
CA LYS A 76 13.81 -7.81 -1.87
C LYS A 76 14.94 -6.80 -2.16
N ASN A 77 14.93 -5.64 -1.52
CA ASN A 77 15.84 -4.51 -1.81
C ASN A 77 16.66 -4.04 -0.58
N ALA A 78 16.52 -4.68 0.57
CA ALA A 78 17.32 -4.44 1.77
C ALA A 78 18.61 -5.26 1.77
#